data_AF-A0A2C9LER8-F1
#
_entry.id   AF-A0A2C9LER8-F1
#
_cell.length_a   1.000
_cell.length_b   1.000
_cell.length_c   1.000
_cell.angle_alpha   90.00
_cell.angle_beta   90.00
_cell.angle_gamma   90.00
#
_symmetry.space_group_name_H-M   'P 1'
#
loop_
_entity.id
_entity.type
_entity.pdbx_description
1 polymer ?
#
loop_
_entity_poly.entity_id
_entity_poly.type
_entity_poly.pdbx_seq_one_letter_code
_entity_poly.pdbx_strand_id
1 'polypeptide(L)'
;MSMFLAAGAQPHSDSHGSNVTEEELRVAEDKFEESKNLAENAMHNVLENEVEYISQLQAFIEAEVDYHRQALNTLQTLMDALEIKRNDAASRPKSEHIPKRIVSYNRSESPNSYDGPSESLDTGGKSGSYNFNSIQAPSYHQSVPDTKKKPMAKALYDFIAENEGELGFQEGDYIQLISQVDENWYEGSVNGQAGFFPINYVEVINPL
;
A
#
# COMPACT_ATOMS: atom_id res chain seq x y z
N MET A 1 -84.88 9.50 -68.83
CA MET A 1 -83.87 9.38 -67.77
C MET A 1 -83.55 7.89 -67.61
N SER A 2 -82.47 7.44 -68.23
CA SER A 2 -81.73 6.16 -68.05
C SER A 2 -81.10 5.68 -69.35
N MET A 3 -79.97 4.97 -69.19
CA MET A 3 -79.14 4.21 -70.14
C MET A 3 -78.01 5.00 -70.82
N PHE A 4 -76.75 4.53 -70.93
CA PHE A 4 -75.94 3.44 -70.35
C PHE A 4 -74.55 3.51 -71.06
N LEU A 5 -73.55 2.77 -70.54
CA LEU A 5 -72.23 2.40 -71.12
C LEU A 5 -71.11 3.48 -71.13
N ALA A 6 -69.82 3.17 -70.98
CA ALA A 6 -69.02 2.09 -70.35
C ALA A 6 -67.54 2.36 -70.74
N ALA A 7 -66.64 1.98 -69.83
CA ALA A 7 -65.28 1.45 -70.07
C ALA A 7 -64.18 2.37 -70.66
N GLY A 8 -63.08 2.46 -69.91
CA GLY A 8 -61.80 2.97 -70.39
C GLY A 8 -60.72 3.09 -69.30
N ALA A 9 -60.67 2.15 -68.35
CA ALA A 9 -59.50 2.02 -67.46
C ALA A 9 -58.37 1.34 -68.25
N GLN A 10 -57.24 2.03 -68.44
CA GLN A 10 -56.00 1.41 -68.91
C GLN A 10 -55.22 0.90 -67.70
N PRO A 11 -54.97 -0.42 -67.58
CA PRO A 11 -54.04 -0.96 -66.61
C PRO A 11 -52.64 -0.96 -67.23
N HIS A 12 -51.70 -0.21 -66.69
CA HIS A 12 -50.28 -0.49 -66.92
C HIS A 12 -49.87 -1.61 -65.96
N SER A 13 -50.09 -2.85 -66.41
CA SER A 13 -49.55 -4.05 -65.78
C SER A 13 -48.08 -4.24 -66.19
N ASP A 14 -47.21 -4.15 -65.19
CA ASP A 14 -46.09 -5.03 -64.87
C ASP A 14 -45.01 -5.44 -65.88
N SER A 15 -43.81 -5.47 -65.30
CA SER A 15 -42.59 -6.19 -65.69
C SER A 15 -41.75 -5.53 -66.79
N HIS A 16 -40.79 -4.72 -66.35
CA HIS A 16 -39.46 -4.80 -66.94
C HIS A 16 -38.56 -5.33 -65.83
N GLY A 17 -38.34 -6.63 -65.83
CA GLY A 17 -37.21 -7.21 -65.12
C GLY A 17 -35.97 -6.41 -65.51
N SER A 18 -35.21 -5.98 -64.51
CA SER A 18 -33.92 -5.33 -64.69
C SER A 18 -33.09 -6.16 -65.67
N ASN A 19 -33.00 -5.72 -66.93
CA ASN A 19 -32.14 -6.35 -67.92
C ASN A 19 -30.72 -5.90 -67.56
N VAL A 20 -30.11 -6.63 -66.62
CA VAL A 20 -28.69 -6.53 -66.34
C VAL A 20 -27.98 -6.68 -67.67
N THR A 21 -27.25 -5.64 -68.06
CA THR A 21 -26.55 -5.63 -69.35
C THR A 21 -25.32 -6.53 -69.26
N GLU A 22 -24.91 -7.11 -70.39
CA GLU A 22 -23.69 -7.92 -70.48
C GLU A 22 -22.46 -7.15 -69.94
N GLU A 23 -22.45 -5.83 -70.14
CA GLU A 23 -21.40 -4.94 -69.61
C GLU A 23 -21.43 -4.83 -68.08
N GLU A 24 -22.61 -4.71 -67.48
CA GLU A 24 -22.76 -4.73 -66.02
C GLU A 24 -22.35 -6.07 -65.42
N LEU A 25 -22.62 -7.17 -66.13
CA LEU A 25 -22.27 -8.52 -65.71
C LEU A 25 -20.76 -8.74 -65.77
N ARG A 26 -20.10 -8.26 -66.82
CA ARG A 26 -18.64 -8.27 -66.95
C ARG A 26 -17.94 -7.42 -65.89
N VAL A 27 -18.44 -6.21 -65.63
CA VAL A 27 -17.90 -5.35 -64.55
C VAL A 27 -18.12 -5.98 -63.17
N ALA A 28 -19.24 -6.67 -62.96
CA ALA A 28 -19.48 -7.40 -61.72
C ALA A 28 -18.51 -8.59 -61.56
N GLU A 29 -18.21 -9.31 -62.64
CA GLU A 29 -17.25 -10.40 -62.66
C GLU A 29 -15.83 -9.91 -62.37
N ASP A 30 -15.38 -8.84 -63.01
CA ASP A 30 -14.06 -8.23 -62.76
C ASP A 30 -13.91 -7.80 -61.29
N LYS A 31 -14.94 -7.15 -60.73
CA LYS A 31 -14.96 -6.73 -59.31
C LYS A 31 -14.99 -7.92 -58.34
N PHE A 32 -15.67 -9.00 -58.72
CA PHE A 32 -15.70 -10.21 -57.92
C PHE A 32 -14.33 -10.89 -57.90
N GLU A 33 -13.68 -11.00 -59.06
CA GLU A 33 -12.33 -11.57 -59.18
C GLU A 33 -11.31 -10.72 -58.40
N GLU A 34 -11.42 -9.39 -58.44
CA GLU A 34 -10.60 -8.48 -57.62
C GLU A 34 -10.81 -8.73 -56.12
N SER A 35 -12.08 -8.82 -55.67
CA SER A 35 -12.40 -9.08 -54.27
C SER A 35 -11.92 -10.46 -53.81
N LYS A 36 -12.00 -11.48 -54.68
CA LYS A 36 -11.50 -12.83 -54.41
C LYS A 36 -9.99 -12.83 -54.23
N ASN A 37 -9.26 -12.22 -55.17
CA ASN A 37 -7.80 -12.14 -55.10
C ASN A 37 -7.33 -11.36 -53.85
N LEU A 38 -8.05 -10.31 -53.47
CA LEU A 38 -7.75 -9.55 -52.25
C LEU A 38 -7.93 -10.41 -50.99
N ALA A 39 -9.03 -11.16 -50.90
CA ALA A 39 -9.29 -12.05 -49.78
C ALA A 39 -8.26 -13.18 -49.70
N GLU A 40 -7.88 -13.77 -50.84
CA GLU A 40 -6.88 -14.83 -50.93
C GLU A 40 -5.50 -14.35 -50.44
N ASN A 41 -5.04 -13.20 -50.91
CA ASN A 41 -3.77 -12.61 -50.47
C ASN A 41 -3.79 -12.21 -48.99
N ALA A 42 -4.92 -11.70 -48.49
CA ALA A 42 -5.07 -11.38 -47.08
C ALA A 42 -4.96 -12.66 -46.21
N MET A 43 -5.62 -13.75 -46.62
CA MET A 43 -5.53 -15.02 -45.91
C MET A 43 -4.12 -15.62 -45.95
N HIS A 44 -3.42 -15.50 -47.09
CA HIS A 44 -2.04 -15.97 -47.23
C HIS A 44 -1.09 -15.25 -46.25
N ASN A 45 -1.20 -13.91 -46.19
CA ASN A 45 -0.39 -13.10 -45.28
C ASN A 45 -0.67 -13.42 -43.81
N VAL A 46 -1.93 -13.67 -43.44
CA VAL A 46 -2.28 -14.02 -42.05
C VAL A 46 -1.64 -15.35 -41.64
N LEU A 47 -1.63 -16.35 -42.54
CA LEU A 47 -1.00 -17.65 -42.30
C LEU A 47 0.53 -17.56 -42.26
N GLU A 48 1.15 -16.73 -43.10
CA GLU A 48 2.59 -16.44 -43.02
C GLU A 48 2.96 -15.74 -41.70
N ASN A 49 2.08 -14.90 -41.17
CA ASN A 49 2.28 -14.18 -39.91
C ASN A 49 2.12 -15.05 -38.65
N GLU A 50 1.54 -16.25 -38.73
CA GLU A 50 1.43 -17.15 -37.56
C GLU A 50 2.79 -17.48 -36.97
N VAL A 51 3.82 -17.61 -37.81
CA VAL A 51 5.21 -17.83 -37.38
C VAL A 51 5.71 -16.65 -36.54
N GLU A 52 5.36 -15.41 -36.92
CA GLU A 52 5.75 -14.22 -36.17
C GLU A 52 5.06 -14.15 -34.81
N TYR A 53 3.76 -14.46 -34.74
CA TYR A 53 3.03 -14.50 -33.46
C TYR A 53 3.58 -15.57 -32.52
N ILE A 54 3.87 -16.77 -33.04
CA ILE A 54 4.50 -17.84 -32.25
C ILE A 54 5.88 -17.39 -31.76
N SER A 55 6.66 -16.71 -32.60
CA SER A 55 7.98 -16.19 -32.24
C SER A 55 7.89 -15.14 -31.11
N GLN A 56 6.88 -14.27 -31.14
CA GLN A 56 6.65 -13.29 -30.07
C GLN A 56 6.27 -13.96 -28.75
N LEU A 57 5.39 -14.96 -28.78
CA LEU A 57 5.04 -15.75 -27.59
C LEU A 57 6.25 -16.49 -27.03
N GLN A 58 7.09 -17.07 -27.89
CA GLN A 58 8.33 -17.72 -27.47
C GLN A 58 9.26 -16.73 -26.76
N ALA A 59 9.51 -15.55 -27.35
CA ALA A 59 10.37 -14.54 -26.75
C ALA A 59 9.85 -14.06 -25.37
N PHE A 60 8.53 -13.94 -25.23
CA PHE A 60 7.90 -13.62 -23.95
C PHE A 60 8.15 -14.70 -22.89
N ILE A 61 7.94 -15.97 -23.25
CA ILE A 61 8.18 -17.08 -22.32
C ILE A 61 9.66 -17.22 -21.96
N GLU A 62 10.57 -17.00 -22.91
CA GLU A 62 12.01 -16.97 -22.65
C GLU A 62 12.38 -15.91 -21.61
N ALA A 63 11.84 -14.69 -21.75
CA ALA A 63 12.06 -13.61 -20.79
C ALA A 63 11.54 -13.96 -19.38
N GLU A 64 10.35 -14.55 -19.27
CA GLU A 64 9.79 -15.01 -17.99
C GLU A 64 10.62 -16.12 -17.35
N VAL A 65 11.08 -17.09 -18.16
CA VAL A 65 11.97 -18.16 -17.67
C VAL A 65 13.26 -17.58 -17.12
N ASP A 66 13.86 -16.61 -17.82
CA ASP A 66 15.10 -15.96 -17.40
C ASP A 66 14.91 -15.12 -16.14
N TYR A 67 13.78 -14.41 -16.01
CA TYR A 67 13.44 -13.69 -14.78
C TYR A 67 13.37 -14.64 -13.58
N HIS A 68 12.64 -15.74 -13.69
CA HIS A 68 12.50 -16.70 -12.59
C HIS A 68 13.82 -17.39 -12.23
N ARG A 69 14.68 -17.68 -13.21
CA ARG A 69 16.03 -18.21 -12.95
C ARG A 69 16.88 -17.23 -12.14
N GLN A 70 16.82 -15.94 -12.48
CA GLN A 70 17.55 -14.89 -11.75
C GLN A 70 17.02 -14.75 -10.33
N ALA A 71 15.70 -14.68 -10.15
CA ALA A 71 15.08 -14.60 -8.82
C ALA A 71 15.49 -15.80 -7.94
N LEU A 72 15.48 -17.02 -8.50
CA LEU A 72 15.90 -18.22 -7.79
C LEU A 72 17.39 -18.15 -7.39
N ASN A 73 18.27 -17.67 -8.27
CA ASN A 73 19.68 -17.51 -7.97
C ASN A 73 19.93 -16.55 -6.80
N THR A 74 19.24 -15.40 -6.79
CA THR A 74 19.31 -14.43 -5.69
C THR A 74 18.83 -15.03 -4.38
N LEU A 75 17.69 -15.73 -4.39
CA LEU A 75 17.15 -16.39 -3.20
C LEU A 75 18.08 -17.50 -2.69
N GLN A 76 18.69 -18.28 -3.58
CA GLN A 76 19.65 -19.31 -3.20
C GLN A 76 20.89 -18.69 -2.52
N THR A 77 21.41 -17.59 -3.07
CA THR A 77 22.54 -16.87 -2.48
C THR A 77 22.20 -16.35 -1.08
N LEU A 78 20.98 -15.83 -0.89
CA LEU A 78 20.52 -15.39 0.42
C LEU A 78 20.38 -16.56 1.40
N MET A 79 19.84 -17.69 0.95
CA MET A 79 19.71 -18.91 1.76
C MET A 79 21.07 -19.36 2.29
N ASP A 80 22.07 -19.45 1.41
CA ASP A 80 23.42 -19.86 1.77
C ASP A 80 24.05 -18.88 2.80
N ALA A 81 23.85 -17.57 2.60
CA ALA A 81 24.32 -16.55 3.54
C ALA A 81 23.65 -16.64 4.92
N LEU A 82 22.34 -16.93 4.95
CA LEU A 82 21.59 -17.14 6.20
C LEU A 82 22.02 -18.42 6.91
N GLU A 83 22.31 -19.49 6.18
CA GLU A 83 22.82 -20.73 6.75
C GLU A 83 24.18 -20.51 7.43
N ILE A 84 25.09 -19.78 6.78
CA ILE A 84 26.36 -19.39 7.38
C ILE A 84 26.12 -18.58 8.67
N LYS A 85 25.29 -17.53 8.61
CA LYS A 85 24.98 -16.71 9.80
C LYS A 85 24.33 -17.51 10.93
N ARG A 86 23.44 -18.45 10.60
CA ARG A 86 22.80 -19.36 11.57
C ARG A 86 23.85 -20.24 12.25
N ASN A 87 24.75 -20.83 11.48
CA ASN A 87 25.80 -21.70 12.00
C ASN A 87 26.80 -20.91 12.87
N ASP A 88 27.20 -19.71 12.42
CA ASP A 88 28.03 -18.79 13.20
C ASP A 88 27.37 -18.43 14.53
N ALA A 89 26.10 -18.05 14.50
CA ALA A 89 25.32 -17.73 15.70
C ALA A 89 25.20 -18.93 16.65
N ALA A 90 25.00 -20.14 16.11
CA ALA A 90 24.91 -21.37 16.89
C ALA A 90 26.24 -21.76 17.56
N SER A 91 27.38 -21.39 16.95
CA SER A 91 28.71 -21.64 17.52
C SER A 91 29.13 -20.63 18.60
N ARG A 92 28.40 -19.51 18.75
CA ARG A 92 28.70 -18.52 19.79
C ARG A 92 28.45 -19.15 21.18
N PRO A 93 29.42 -19.09 22.11
CA PRO A 93 29.19 -19.56 23.47
C PRO A 93 28.08 -18.72 24.11
N LYS A 94 27.04 -19.39 24.65
CA LYS A 94 25.97 -18.72 25.38
C LYS A 94 26.57 -18.00 26.60
N SER A 95 26.60 -16.66 26.60
CA SER A 95 26.95 -15.92 27.80
C SER A 95 25.78 -15.98 28.78
N GLU A 96 26.03 -16.48 29.98
CA GLU A 96 25.06 -16.53 31.06
C GLU A 96 24.75 -15.09 31.50
N HIS A 97 23.53 -14.64 31.21
CA HIS A 97 23.06 -13.33 31.65
C HIS A 97 22.81 -13.38 33.16
N ILE A 98 23.72 -12.82 33.96
CA ILE A 98 23.52 -12.65 35.40
C ILE A 98 22.83 -11.30 35.62
N PRO A 99 21.51 -11.27 35.92
CA PRO A 99 20.83 -10.03 36.26
C PRO A 99 21.44 -9.46 37.53
N LYS A 100 21.99 -8.24 37.45
CA LYS A 100 22.49 -7.52 38.63
C LYS A 100 21.31 -7.18 39.52
N ARG A 101 21.19 -7.86 40.65
CA ARG A 101 20.18 -7.60 41.67
C ARG A 101 20.40 -6.18 42.23
N ILE A 102 19.42 -5.30 42.06
CA ILE A 102 19.42 -3.96 42.67
C ILE A 102 19.47 -4.15 44.18
N VAL A 103 20.54 -3.64 44.79
CA VAL A 103 20.71 -3.63 46.25
C VAL A 103 19.77 -2.57 46.80
N SER A 104 18.69 -2.99 47.45
CA SER A 104 17.85 -2.08 48.24
C SER A 104 18.68 -1.56 49.40
N TYR A 105 19.04 -0.28 49.38
CA TYR A 105 19.71 0.38 50.49
C TYR A 105 18.80 0.37 51.71
N ASN A 106 19.10 -0.52 52.66
CA ASN A 106 18.48 -0.55 53.96
C ASN A 106 19.21 0.46 54.86
N ARG A 107 18.42 1.43 55.30
CA ARG A 107 18.49 2.31 56.47
C ARG A 107 19.35 1.83 57.66
N SER A 108 19.91 2.84 58.38
CA SER A 108 20.54 2.90 59.74
C SER A 108 22.09 2.83 59.72
N GLU A 109 22.91 3.75 60.27
CA GLU A 109 22.85 4.68 61.42
C GLU A 109 23.87 5.85 61.27
N SER A 110 23.57 6.99 61.93
CA SER A 110 24.36 8.22 62.18
C SER A 110 25.78 7.98 62.78
N PRO A 111 26.74 8.95 62.87
CA PRO A 111 26.57 10.42 63.03
C PRO A 111 27.52 11.36 62.22
N ASN A 112 26.97 12.50 61.81
CA ASN A 112 27.75 13.64 61.31
C ASN A 112 28.32 14.47 62.47
N SER A 113 29.63 14.72 62.41
CA SER A 113 30.32 15.76 63.17
C SER A 113 31.10 16.62 62.19
N TYR A 114 30.53 17.76 61.80
CA TYR A 114 31.26 18.88 61.19
C TYR A 114 30.96 20.12 62.01
N ASP A 115 32.03 20.79 62.39
CA ASP A 115 32.12 21.85 63.40
C ASP A 115 32.21 23.22 62.72
N GLY A 116 31.50 24.21 63.27
CA GLY A 116 31.64 25.65 63.02
C GLY A 116 30.47 26.36 62.32
N PRO A 117 30.19 27.66 62.60
CA PRO A 117 30.48 28.46 63.81
C PRO A 117 29.30 29.32 64.32
N SER A 118 29.48 29.87 65.53
CA SER A 118 28.99 31.18 66.05
C SER A 118 27.60 31.32 66.72
N GLU A 119 27.69 31.82 67.96
CA GLU A 119 26.88 32.87 68.61
C GLU A 119 25.46 32.61 69.18
N SER A 120 25.44 32.62 70.52
CA SER A 120 24.54 33.29 71.47
C SER A 120 23.01 33.14 71.42
N LEU A 121 22.53 32.47 72.48
CA LEU A 121 21.42 32.80 73.40
C LEU A 121 20.02 33.19 72.88
N ASP A 122 19.07 32.42 73.44
CA ASP A 122 17.77 32.84 74.00
C ASP A 122 16.65 33.19 73.02
N THR A 123 15.60 32.35 72.98
CA THR A 123 14.30 32.63 73.65
C THR A 123 13.17 31.82 72.98
N GLY A 124 12.50 30.97 73.76
CA GLY A 124 11.03 30.78 73.76
C GLY A 124 10.30 30.25 72.52
N GLY A 125 9.61 29.10 72.69
CA GLY A 125 8.42 28.80 71.87
C GLY A 125 8.02 27.33 71.83
N LYS A 126 7.14 26.91 72.75
CA LYS A 126 6.56 25.56 72.82
C LYS A 126 5.64 25.27 71.63
N SER A 127 5.81 24.05 71.12
CA SER A 127 4.79 23.10 70.65
C SER A 127 3.31 23.48 70.77
N GLY A 128 2.55 23.27 69.70
CA GLY A 128 1.09 23.23 69.75
C GLY A 128 0.42 22.90 68.41
N SER A 129 0.30 21.59 68.15
CA SER A 129 -0.47 20.89 67.10
C SER A 129 -1.79 21.52 66.61
N TYR A 130 -2.01 21.52 65.29
CA TYR A 130 -3.30 21.19 64.64
C TYR A 130 -3.03 20.92 63.14
N ASN A 131 -3.26 19.73 62.62
CA ASN A 131 -4.50 19.07 62.19
C ASN A 131 -4.91 19.37 60.73
N PHE A 132 -5.40 18.29 60.12
CA PHE A 132 -5.73 18.01 58.74
C PHE A 132 -6.95 18.80 58.22
N ASN A 133 -6.94 19.08 56.91
CA ASN A 133 -7.93 19.74 56.04
C ASN A 133 -8.06 21.28 56.09
N SER A 134 -7.73 21.94 54.96
CA SER A 134 -8.74 22.54 54.05
C SER A 134 -8.11 23.36 52.89
N ILE A 135 -8.80 23.37 51.72
CA ILE A 135 -8.91 24.47 50.72
C ILE A 135 -7.72 24.65 49.72
N GLN A 136 -7.85 24.76 48.39
CA GLN A 136 -8.96 24.87 47.42
C GLN A 136 -8.41 24.57 46.00
N ALA A 137 -9.24 24.01 45.12
CA ALA A 137 -8.97 23.93 43.68
C ALA A 137 -9.38 25.24 42.96
N PRO A 138 -8.66 25.70 41.92
CA PRO A 138 -9.23 26.51 40.88
C PRO A 138 -9.75 25.62 39.74
N SER A 139 -11.06 25.69 39.54
CA SER A 139 -11.77 25.14 38.39
C SER A 139 -11.38 25.87 37.11
N TYR A 140 -10.94 25.13 36.09
CA TYR A 140 -11.10 25.52 34.70
C TYR A 140 -12.15 24.60 34.08
N HIS A 141 -13.37 25.12 34.06
CA HIS A 141 -14.42 24.60 33.21
C HIS A 141 -14.21 25.21 31.82
N GLN A 142 -13.52 24.51 30.90
CA GLN A 142 -13.83 24.67 29.48
C GLN A 142 -13.31 23.53 28.61
N SER A 143 -14.25 23.05 27.79
CA SER A 143 -14.21 21.94 26.83
C SER A 143 -13.78 20.60 27.41
N VAL A 144 -14.75 19.71 27.63
CA VAL A 144 -14.55 18.30 27.31
C VAL A 144 -14.07 18.24 25.86
N PRO A 145 -12.81 17.87 25.55
CA PRO A 145 -12.54 17.38 24.22
C PRO A 145 -13.21 16.01 24.21
N ASP A 146 -14.12 15.79 23.25
CA ASP A 146 -14.48 14.45 22.84
C ASP A 146 -13.17 13.76 22.41
N THR A 147 -12.46 13.14 23.36
CA THR A 147 -11.14 12.54 23.14
C THR A 147 -11.33 11.19 22.48
N LYS A 148 -11.90 11.20 21.28
CA LYS A 148 -11.59 10.17 20.29
C LYS A 148 -10.09 10.24 20.09
N LYS A 149 -9.37 9.35 20.76
CA LYS A 149 -7.92 9.24 20.65
C LYS A 149 -7.62 9.18 19.16
N LYS A 150 -6.79 10.10 18.67
CA LYS A 150 -6.48 10.12 17.23
C LYS A 150 -5.89 8.77 16.83
N PRO A 151 -6.25 8.22 15.66
CA PRO A 151 -5.67 6.97 15.16
C PRO A 151 -4.15 7.07 15.14
N MET A 152 -3.45 6.15 15.77
CA MET A 152 -2.00 6.24 15.97
C MET A 152 -1.37 4.87 15.90
N ALA A 153 -0.17 4.80 15.37
CA ALA A 153 0.68 3.62 15.41
C ALA A 153 2.07 3.99 15.92
N LYS A 154 2.77 3.01 16.48
CA LYS A 154 4.17 3.11 16.89
C LYS A 154 5.03 2.30 15.93
N ALA A 155 6.11 2.87 15.42
CA ALA A 155 7.08 2.17 14.59
C ALA A 155 7.78 1.06 15.40
N LEU A 156 7.76 -0.15 14.86
CA LEU A 156 8.47 -1.32 15.40
C LEU A 156 9.89 -1.43 14.83
N TYR A 157 10.13 -0.85 13.64
CA TYR A 157 11.40 -0.86 12.93
C TYR A 157 11.60 0.47 12.19
N ASP A 158 12.83 0.74 11.80
CA ASP A 158 13.13 1.82 10.86
C ASP A 158 12.53 1.51 9.48
N PHE A 159 11.97 2.52 8.82
CA PHE A 159 11.51 2.44 7.44
C PHE A 159 12.11 3.61 6.64
N ILE A 160 12.88 3.29 5.61
CA ILE A 160 13.51 4.28 4.73
C ILE A 160 12.62 4.39 3.48
N ALA A 161 12.10 5.60 3.22
CA ALA A 161 11.35 5.86 2.00
C ALA A 161 12.29 5.78 0.79
N GLU A 162 11.96 4.91 -0.17
CA GLU A 162 12.68 4.72 -1.42
C GLU A 162 11.96 5.38 -2.60
N ASN A 163 10.63 5.51 -2.52
CA ASN A 163 9.80 6.08 -3.57
C ASN A 163 9.13 7.40 -3.17
N GLU A 164 8.76 8.21 -4.18
CA GLU A 164 7.99 9.43 -3.95
C GLU A 164 6.60 9.08 -3.40
N GLY A 165 6.23 9.67 -2.25
CA GLY A 165 4.97 9.42 -1.56
C GLY A 165 5.06 8.42 -0.40
N GLU A 166 6.21 7.76 -0.18
CA GLU A 166 6.45 6.95 1.02
C GLU A 166 6.85 7.81 2.22
N LEU A 167 6.47 7.36 3.42
CA LEU A 167 6.77 8.05 4.68
C LEU A 167 7.87 7.31 5.44
N GLY A 168 9.09 7.85 5.45
CA GLY A 168 10.19 7.32 6.25
C GLY A 168 10.08 7.68 7.74
N PHE A 169 10.48 6.76 8.62
CA PHE A 169 10.48 6.93 10.08
C PHE A 169 11.49 6.02 10.78
N GLN A 170 11.74 6.27 12.07
CA GLN A 170 12.64 5.46 12.91
C GLN A 170 11.86 4.59 13.90
N GLU A 171 12.46 3.48 14.33
CA GLU A 171 11.94 2.63 15.39
C GLU A 171 11.59 3.46 16.63
N GLY A 172 10.36 3.27 17.13
CA GLY A 172 9.85 4.00 18.29
C GLY A 172 9.11 5.29 17.98
N ASP A 173 9.15 5.78 16.72
CA ASP A 173 8.36 6.94 16.30
C ASP A 173 6.85 6.68 16.44
N TYR A 174 6.10 7.75 16.74
CA TYR A 174 4.65 7.72 16.78
C TYR A 174 4.08 8.38 15.53
N ILE A 175 3.37 7.59 14.75
CA ILE A 175 2.83 7.99 13.45
C ILE A 175 1.31 8.17 13.61
N GLN A 176 0.81 9.32 13.19
CA GLN A 176 -0.63 9.57 13.10
C GLN A 176 -1.18 8.81 11.89
N LEU A 177 -2.09 7.86 12.10
CA LEU A 177 -2.77 7.17 11.01
C LEU A 177 -3.80 8.09 10.38
N ILE A 178 -3.85 8.12 9.05
CA ILE A 178 -4.79 8.93 8.25
C ILE A 178 -5.81 8.01 7.58
N SER A 179 -5.34 6.97 6.88
CA SER A 179 -6.19 6.00 6.18
C SER A 179 -5.48 4.66 6.00
N GLN A 180 -6.26 3.60 5.71
CA GLN A 180 -5.71 2.33 5.24
C GLN A 180 -5.94 2.26 3.74
N VAL A 181 -4.86 2.13 2.97
CA VAL A 181 -4.92 2.12 1.51
C VAL A 181 -5.35 0.74 1.02
N ASP A 182 -4.75 -0.31 1.59
CA ASP A 182 -5.04 -1.72 1.30
C ASP A 182 -4.63 -2.64 2.47
N GLU A 183 -4.55 -3.96 2.24
CA GLU A 183 -4.19 -4.96 3.24
C GLU A 183 -2.72 -4.89 3.71
N ASN A 184 -1.87 -4.11 3.04
CA ASN A 184 -0.44 -4.04 3.28
C ASN A 184 0.07 -2.63 3.62
N TRP A 185 -0.69 -1.57 3.31
CA TRP A 185 -0.25 -0.19 3.44
C TRP A 185 -1.19 0.71 4.24
N TYR A 186 -0.59 1.50 5.15
CA TYR A 186 -1.22 2.67 5.78
C TYR A 186 -0.75 3.96 5.13
N GLU A 187 -1.61 4.97 5.15
CA GLU A 187 -1.25 6.37 4.99
C GLU A 187 -1.18 7.01 6.38
N GLY A 188 -0.13 7.78 6.64
CA GLY A 188 -0.01 8.50 7.90
C GLY A 188 0.86 9.72 7.82
N SER A 189 1.12 10.33 8.99
CA SER A 189 2.00 11.48 9.10
C SER A 189 2.85 11.45 10.36
N VAL A 190 4.09 11.89 10.23
CA VAL A 190 5.05 12.08 11.33
C VAL A 190 5.95 13.27 11.00
N ASN A 191 6.27 14.09 11.99
CA ASN A 191 7.15 15.27 11.83
C ASN A 191 6.76 16.23 10.69
N GLY A 192 5.46 16.33 10.38
CA GLY A 192 4.94 17.20 9.32
C GLY A 192 5.07 16.66 7.90
N GLN A 193 5.60 15.45 7.73
CA GLN A 193 5.61 14.70 6.47
C GLN A 193 4.45 13.69 6.46
N ALA A 194 3.86 13.45 5.29
CA ALA A 194 2.79 12.49 5.10
C ALA A 194 3.12 11.58 3.92
N GLY A 195 2.69 10.33 4.01
CA GLY A 195 2.95 9.33 2.99
C GLY A 195 2.56 7.92 3.43
N PHE A 196 2.87 6.96 2.59
CA PHE A 196 2.51 5.56 2.78
C PHE A 196 3.61 4.76 3.44
N PHE A 197 3.23 3.76 4.24
CA PHE A 197 4.17 2.83 4.85
C PHE A 197 3.55 1.45 5.13
N PRO A 198 4.36 0.38 5.23
CA PRO A 198 3.87 -0.98 5.43
C PRO A 198 3.25 -1.19 6.81
N ILE A 199 2.11 -1.90 6.86
CA ILE A 199 1.40 -2.22 8.10
C ILE A 199 2.26 -3.05 9.06
N ASN A 200 3.08 -3.97 8.55
CA ASN A 200 3.93 -4.85 9.34
C ASN A 200 5.13 -4.15 10.01
N TYR A 201 5.36 -2.87 9.74
CA TYR A 201 6.41 -2.07 10.37
C TYR A 201 5.92 -1.31 11.61
N VAL A 202 4.63 -1.40 11.94
CA VAL A 202 4.04 -0.62 13.02
C VAL A 202 3.12 -1.46 13.92
N GLU A 203 2.99 -1.03 15.16
CA GLU A 203 1.98 -1.49 16.10
C GLU A 203 0.88 -0.43 16.23
N VAL A 204 -0.36 -0.77 15.89
CA VAL A 204 -1.50 0.14 16.00
C VAL A 204 -1.85 0.35 17.48
N ILE A 205 -1.66 1.58 17.96
CA ILE A 205 -1.98 2.00 19.34
C ILE A 205 -3.44 2.41 19.46
N ASN A 206 -3.92 3.19 18.47
CA ASN A 206 -5.33 3.54 18.32
C ASN A 206 -5.72 3.27 16.85
N PRO A 207 -6.71 2.40 16.58
CA PRO A 207 -7.12 2.09 15.21
C PRO A 207 -7.81 3.28 14.52
N LEU A 208 -7.89 3.19 13.19
CA LEU A 208 -8.68 4.08 12.32
C LEU A 208 -10.19 3.92 12.55
#